data_AF-A0A4U8V3R0-F1
#
_entry.id   AF-A0A4U8V3R0-F1
#
_cell.length_a   1.000
_cell.length_b   1.000
_cell.length_c   1.000
_cell.angle_alpha   90.00
_cell.angle_beta   90.00
_cell.angle_gamma   90.00
#
_symmetry.space_group_name_H-M   'P 1'
#
loop_
_entity.id
_entity.type
_entity.pdbx_description
1 polymer ?
#
loop_
_entity_poly.entity_id
_entity_poly.type
_entity_poly.pdbx_seq_one_letter_code
_entity_poly.pdbx_strand_id
1 'polypeptide(L)'
;MARRWRTAGRWALVAAAVIALHLLVLGWLGRLPAPARILDAARIVEAHLLSPPAPPAPVKMTPPHKPAAPREAAKPAPAPEQPAVATAPSGTDTAASESGEPQAASVPPAPPAPAIVRPAGAPDDAAHFALPPSTALRYDTYVNGIRNQNGTLRWTTDGKQYAMEVETSIPFLGRYAFQSTGHIDAYGLAPDRYTEIRGRRGPATATFERGTRPGGTSAVTFSRNGGSVPLTPGMQDRFSVFMQMVGLLRGAAQRYATPGDTLPFQVVDTRDAEAIRVQFVGEESVAVAGGRNVQARHFVRLPRHADDRRVVEVWLAESLGWMPARLRQTEPNGLQFELVWQGRE
;
A
#
# COMPACT_ATOMS: atom_id res chain seq x y z
N MET A 1 5.39 -51.86 50.32
CA MET A 1 6.22 -51.68 49.10
C MET A 1 5.51 -52.04 47.78
N ALA A 2 4.48 -52.91 47.74
CA ALA A 2 3.84 -53.37 46.50
C ALA A 2 3.05 -52.32 45.68
N ARG A 3 2.63 -51.19 46.28
CA ARG A 3 1.80 -50.17 45.60
C ARG A 3 2.60 -49.21 44.70
N ARG A 4 3.88 -48.96 45.02
CA ARG A 4 4.80 -48.10 44.24
C ARG A 4 5.27 -48.76 42.94
N TRP A 5 5.33 -50.09 42.89
CA TRP A 5 5.79 -50.84 41.72
C TRP A 5 4.72 -50.90 40.63
N ARG A 6 3.43 -50.94 41.02
CA ARG A 6 2.30 -50.88 40.09
C ARG A 6 2.14 -49.52 39.40
N THR A 7 2.50 -48.43 40.08
CA THR A 7 2.50 -47.08 39.48
C THR A 7 3.67 -46.87 38.53
N ALA A 8 4.86 -47.37 38.87
CA ALA A 8 6.03 -47.30 37.98
C ALA A 8 5.81 -48.06 36.67
N GLY A 9 5.21 -49.27 36.75
CA GLY A 9 4.86 -50.05 35.55
C GLY A 9 3.84 -49.36 34.65
N ARG A 10 2.86 -48.64 35.22
CA ARG A 10 1.88 -47.86 34.45
C ARG A 10 2.51 -46.69 33.69
N TRP A 11 3.41 -45.94 34.33
CA TRP A 11 4.12 -44.84 33.67
C TRP A 11 5.09 -45.33 32.59
N ALA A 12 5.76 -46.46 32.80
CA ALA A 12 6.59 -47.09 31.78
C ALA A 12 5.76 -47.52 30.55
N LEU A 13 4.55 -48.05 30.76
CA LEU A 13 3.65 -48.47 29.70
C LEU A 13 3.11 -47.26 28.91
N VAL A 14 2.77 -46.16 29.60
CA VAL A 14 2.39 -44.90 28.95
C VAL A 14 3.55 -44.33 28.14
N ALA A 15 4.77 -44.30 28.69
CA ALA A 15 5.95 -43.82 27.96
C ALA A 15 6.23 -44.66 26.71
N ALA A 16 6.13 -46.00 26.82
CA ALA A 16 6.27 -46.91 25.69
C ALA A 16 5.19 -46.67 24.61
N ALA A 17 3.94 -46.46 25.01
CA ALA A 17 2.85 -46.15 24.09
C ALA A 17 3.06 -44.82 23.36
N VAL A 18 3.54 -43.79 24.07
CA VAL A 18 3.88 -42.49 23.46
C VAL A 18 5.03 -42.63 22.47
N ILE A 19 6.09 -43.37 22.81
CA ILE A 19 7.22 -43.63 21.89
C ILE A 19 6.74 -44.39 20.65
N ALA A 20 5.93 -45.44 20.82
CA ALA A 20 5.37 -46.19 19.71
C ALA A 20 4.52 -45.30 18.79
N LEU A 21 3.71 -44.39 19.35
CA LEU A 21 2.94 -43.42 18.57
C LEU A 21 3.84 -42.46 17.78
N HIS A 22 4.91 -41.95 18.39
CA HIS A 22 5.86 -41.08 17.68
C HIS A 22 6.57 -41.80 16.53
N LEU A 23 6.97 -43.06 16.74
CA LEU A 23 7.58 -43.88 15.68
C LEU A 23 6.59 -44.19 14.54
N LEU A 24 5.31 -44.40 14.86
CA LEU A 24 4.25 -44.56 13.86
C LEU A 24 4.05 -43.29 13.04
N VAL A 25 4.02 -42.12 13.68
CA VAL A 25 3.89 -40.82 13.00
C VAL A 25 5.11 -40.53 12.13
N LEU A 26 6.32 -40.78 12.63
CA LEU A 26 7.56 -40.62 11.85
C LEU A 26 7.61 -41.55 10.65
N GLY A 27 7.21 -42.82 10.83
CA GLY A 27 7.13 -43.79 9.75
C GLY A 27 6.06 -43.44 8.71
N TRP A 28 4.92 -42.89 9.13
CA TRP A 28 3.88 -42.39 8.24
C TRP A 28 4.35 -41.16 7.45
N LEU A 29 5.04 -40.22 8.11
CA LEU A 29 5.59 -39.02 7.47
C LEU A 29 6.66 -39.37 6.42
N GLY A 30 7.48 -40.40 6.66
CA GLY A 30 8.45 -40.91 5.70
C GLY A 30 7.83 -41.66 4.50
N ARG A 31 6.55 -42.03 4.57
CA ARG A 31 5.79 -42.65 3.47
C ARG A 31 4.98 -41.64 2.66
N LEU A 32 4.87 -40.40 3.12
CA LEU A 32 4.26 -39.36 2.30
C LEU A 32 5.15 -39.14 1.06
N PRO A 33 4.55 -39.08 -0.14
CA PRO A 33 5.31 -38.76 -1.34
C PRO A 33 6.02 -37.43 -1.12
N ALA A 34 7.32 -37.38 -1.41
CA ALA A 34 8.05 -36.12 -1.41
C ALA A 34 7.29 -35.13 -2.30
N PRO A 35 7.09 -33.87 -1.87
CA PRO A 35 6.48 -32.88 -2.73
C PRO A 35 7.29 -32.85 -4.02
N ALA A 36 6.63 -33.06 -5.15
CA ALA A 36 7.27 -33.01 -6.46
C ALA A 36 8.04 -31.69 -6.52
N ARG A 37 9.38 -31.78 -6.50
CA ARG A 37 10.21 -30.63 -6.84
C ARG A 37 9.91 -30.36 -8.30
N ILE A 38 9.08 -29.36 -8.57
CA ILE A 38 8.97 -28.75 -9.89
C ILE A 38 10.28 -27.98 -10.10
N LEU A 39 11.35 -28.72 -10.33
CA LEU A 39 12.58 -28.25 -10.92
C LEU A 39 12.60 -28.83 -12.33
N ASP A 40 11.73 -28.32 -13.20
CA ASP A 40 12.01 -28.32 -14.64
C ASP A 40 11.11 -27.36 -15.40
N ALA A 41 11.68 -26.18 -15.65
CA ALA A 41 11.74 -25.55 -16.95
C ALA A 41 12.45 -24.20 -16.72
N ALA A 42 13.78 -24.27 -16.56
CA ALA A 42 14.58 -23.12 -16.91
C ALA A 42 14.35 -22.87 -18.42
N ARG A 43 13.36 -22.04 -18.76
CA ARG A 43 13.35 -21.38 -20.05
C ARG A 43 14.61 -20.54 -20.09
N ILE A 44 15.63 -21.07 -20.76
CA ILE A 44 16.75 -20.32 -21.26
C ILE A 44 16.14 -19.24 -22.16
N VAL A 45 16.02 -18.03 -21.64
CA VAL A 45 15.81 -16.86 -22.49
C VAL A 45 17.13 -16.63 -23.18
N GLU A 46 17.24 -17.12 -24.40
CA GLU A 46 18.35 -16.79 -25.29
C GLU A 46 18.22 -15.30 -25.61
N ALA A 47 18.96 -14.48 -24.86
CA ALA A 47 19.08 -13.06 -25.12
C ALA A 47 19.89 -12.90 -26.40
N HIS A 48 19.21 -12.74 -27.53
CA HIS A 48 19.85 -12.28 -28.75
C HIS A 48 20.27 -10.82 -28.52
N LEU A 49 21.55 -10.62 -28.21
CA LEU A 49 22.18 -9.29 -28.16
C LEU A 49 22.11 -8.70 -29.57
N LEU A 50 21.11 -7.84 -29.80
CA LEU A 50 21.13 -6.94 -30.94
C LEU A 50 22.35 -6.03 -30.76
N SER A 51 23.29 -6.12 -31.71
CA SER A 51 24.42 -5.20 -31.77
C SER A 51 23.91 -3.75 -31.69
N PRO A 52 24.50 -2.90 -30.85
CA PRO A 52 24.09 -1.50 -30.76
C PRO A 52 24.24 -0.83 -32.14
N PRO A 53 23.30 0.05 -32.53
CA PRO A 53 23.42 0.78 -33.78
C PRO A 53 24.71 1.60 -33.78
N ALA A 54 25.43 1.58 -34.90
CA ALA A 54 26.67 2.33 -35.07
C ALA A 54 26.45 3.81 -34.71
N PRO A 55 27.38 4.42 -33.96
CA PRO A 55 27.27 5.82 -33.60
C PRO A 55 27.16 6.69 -34.86
N PRO A 56 26.28 7.72 -34.88
CA PRO A 56 26.13 8.60 -36.01
C PRO A 56 27.47 9.30 -36.31
N ALA A 57 27.82 9.36 -37.59
CA ALA A 57 29.01 10.06 -38.05
C ALA A 57 29.02 11.51 -37.51
N PRO A 58 30.20 12.02 -37.10
CA PRO A 58 30.29 13.36 -36.53
C PRO A 58 29.84 14.40 -37.56
N VAL A 59 28.79 15.13 -37.22
CA VAL A 59 28.34 16.32 -37.96
C VAL A 59 29.45 17.35 -37.84
N LYS A 60 29.99 17.80 -38.99
CA LYS A 60 30.92 18.94 -39.04
C LYS A 60 30.20 20.17 -38.49
N MET A 61 30.55 20.56 -37.27
CA MET A 61 30.13 21.83 -36.71
C MET A 61 30.80 22.96 -37.47
N THR A 62 30.01 23.81 -38.12
CA THR A 62 30.41 25.14 -38.55
C THR A 62 30.91 25.94 -37.34
N PRO A 63 32.00 26.72 -37.48
CA PRO A 63 32.59 27.44 -36.37
C PRO A 63 31.62 28.52 -35.82
N PRO A 64 31.58 28.72 -34.50
CA PRO A 64 30.69 29.69 -33.87
C PRO A 64 31.10 31.12 -34.20
N HIS A 65 30.11 31.97 -34.47
CA HIS A 65 30.29 33.41 -34.57
C HIS A 65 30.83 33.99 -33.25
N LYS A 66 31.85 34.84 -33.40
CA LYS A 66 32.52 35.62 -32.36
C LYS A 66 31.51 36.46 -31.55
N PRO A 67 31.56 36.44 -30.20
CA PRO A 67 30.74 37.31 -29.37
C PRO A 67 31.08 38.79 -29.61
N ALA A 68 30.06 39.61 -29.85
CA ALA A 68 30.18 41.07 -29.84
C ALA A 68 30.47 41.55 -28.41
N ALA A 69 31.33 42.56 -28.31
CA ALA A 69 31.81 43.12 -27.05
C ALA A 69 30.69 43.72 -26.18
N PRO A 70 30.84 43.72 -24.83
CA PRO A 70 29.89 44.32 -23.92
C PRO A 70 29.76 45.84 -24.14
N ARG A 71 28.54 46.32 -24.35
CA ARG A 71 28.24 47.75 -24.37
C ARG A 71 28.12 48.25 -22.93
N GLU A 72 28.86 49.31 -22.70
CA GLU A 72 29.09 50.10 -21.50
C GLU A 72 27.82 50.52 -20.74
N ALA A 73 27.95 50.55 -19.41
CA ALA A 73 26.92 50.86 -18.45
C ALA A 73 26.42 52.32 -18.58
N ALA A 74 25.11 52.49 -18.69
CA ALA A 74 24.45 53.77 -18.49
C ALA A 74 23.95 53.87 -17.03
N LYS A 75 24.32 54.98 -16.39
CA LYS A 75 24.04 55.39 -15.01
C LYS A 75 22.53 55.62 -14.78
N PRO A 76 21.96 55.30 -13.60
CA PRO A 76 20.54 55.51 -13.31
C PRO A 76 20.25 56.93 -12.77
N ALA A 77 19.10 57.48 -13.15
CA ALA A 77 18.51 58.73 -12.63
C ALA A 77 16.97 58.55 -12.48
N PRO A 78 16.29 59.32 -11.62
CA PRO A 78 15.51 58.77 -10.51
C PRO A 78 13.99 58.65 -10.73
N ALA A 79 13.37 57.94 -9.78
CA ALA A 79 11.93 57.66 -9.65
C ALA A 79 11.05 58.91 -9.44
N PRO A 80 9.80 58.89 -9.94
CA PRO A 80 8.74 59.79 -9.49
C PRO A 80 7.92 59.20 -8.33
N GLU A 81 7.52 60.11 -7.45
CA GLU A 81 6.85 59.95 -6.17
C GLU A 81 5.41 59.40 -6.23
N GLN A 82 5.00 58.81 -5.10
CA GLN A 82 3.61 58.58 -4.67
C GLN A 82 2.75 59.86 -4.75
N PRO A 83 1.42 59.67 -4.79
CA PRO A 83 0.57 60.40 -3.85
C PRO A 83 -0.12 59.48 -2.84
N ALA A 84 -0.06 59.91 -1.59
CA ALA A 84 -0.88 59.47 -0.46
C ALA A 84 -2.21 60.28 -0.40
N VAL A 85 -2.90 60.17 0.74
CA VAL A 85 -4.13 60.82 1.25
C VAL A 85 -5.46 60.23 0.72
N ALA A 86 -6.52 59.93 1.50
CA ALA A 86 -6.95 60.17 2.89
C ALA A 86 -7.97 59.05 3.28
N THR A 87 -8.10 58.50 4.51
CA THR A 87 -8.92 58.99 5.67
C THR A 87 -10.33 59.47 5.25
N ALA A 88 -11.50 59.05 5.76
CA ALA A 88 -11.94 58.48 7.06
C ALA A 88 -13.42 57.92 6.91
N PRO A 89 -14.30 57.84 7.94
CA PRO A 89 -14.83 56.60 8.54
C PRO A 89 -16.39 56.50 8.56
N SER A 90 -16.93 55.61 9.43
CA SER A 90 -18.33 55.45 9.95
C SER A 90 -18.99 54.15 9.47
N GLY A 91 -19.77 53.37 10.23
CA GLY A 91 -20.35 53.39 11.58
C GLY A 91 -21.17 52.07 11.71
N THR A 92 -21.06 51.34 12.82
CA THR A 92 -22.10 51.12 13.86
C THR A 92 -23.27 50.17 13.51
N ASP A 93 -23.35 49.11 14.32
CA ASP A 93 -24.47 48.27 14.80
C ASP A 93 -25.82 48.17 14.07
N THR A 94 -26.36 46.94 13.98
CA THR A 94 -27.46 46.44 14.85
C THR A 94 -28.10 45.17 14.26
N ALA A 95 -28.44 44.26 15.18
CA ALA A 95 -29.10 42.96 15.00
C ALA A 95 -30.57 43.02 14.55
N ALA A 96 -31.08 41.94 13.95
CA ALA A 96 -32.36 41.33 14.32
C ALA A 96 -32.56 39.96 13.63
N SER A 97 -33.02 39.00 14.43
CA SER A 97 -33.55 37.70 14.01
C SER A 97 -34.94 37.85 13.37
N GLU A 98 -35.31 36.92 12.49
CA GLU A 98 -36.67 36.39 12.46
C GLU A 98 -36.70 34.98 11.83
N SER A 99 -37.45 34.10 12.50
CA SER A 99 -37.67 32.70 12.17
C SER A 99 -38.86 32.54 11.21
N GLY A 100 -38.79 31.53 10.33
CA GLY A 100 -39.92 31.09 9.53
C GLY A 100 -39.59 29.84 8.70
N GLU A 101 -39.87 28.66 9.25
CA GLU A 101 -40.12 27.41 8.52
C GLU A 101 -41.63 27.08 8.67
N PRO A 102 -42.26 26.16 7.91
CA PRO A 102 -41.66 25.18 6.99
C PRO A 102 -42.36 25.03 5.61
N GLN A 103 -41.63 24.55 4.60
CA GLN A 103 -42.27 23.86 3.47
C GLN A 103 -41.38 22.75 2.91
N ALA A 104 -41.98 21.56 2.82
CA ALA A 104 -41.37 20.32 2.39
C ALA A 104 -41.20 20.23 0.86
N ALA A 105 -40.25 19.36 0.49
CA ALA A 105 -40.06 18.67 -0.80
C ALA A 105 -39.22 19.38 -1.88
N SER A 106 -37.90 19.12 -1.83
CA SER A 106 -37.15 18.51 -2.95
C SER A 106 -35.72 18.22 -2.49
N VAL A 107 -35.31 16.95 -2.50
CA VAL A 107 -33.92 16.54 -2.25
C VAL A 107 -33.05 17.11 -3.36
N PRO A 108 -32.07 18.00 -3.09
CA PRO A 108 -31.13 18.45 -4.09
C PRO A 108 -30.15 17.31 -4.44
N PRO A 109 -29.67 17.20 -5.69
CA PRO A 109 -28.59 16.30 -6.01
C PRO A 109 -27.36 16.63 -5.14
N ALA A 110 -26.68 15.58 -4.66
CA ALA A 110 -25.47 15.71 -3.85
C ALA A 110 -24.47 16.68 -4.54
N PRO A 111 -23.90 17.65 -3.82
CA PRO A 111 -22.94 18.57 -4.40
C PRO A 111 -21.72 17.79 -4.94
N PRO A 112 -21.15 18.19 -6.08
CA PRO A 112 -19.90 17.60 -6.55
C PRO A 112 -18.84 17.75 -5.46
N ALA A 113 -18.11 16.67 -5.20
CA ALA A 113 -16.98 16.69 -4.28
C ALA A 113 -16.05 17.86 -4.63
N PRO A 114 -15.53 18.61 -3.64
CA PRO A 114 -14.67 19.75 -3.92
C PRO A 114 -13.46 19.28 -4.73
N ALA A 115 -13.25 19.89 -5.90
CA ALA A 115 -12.08 19.64 -6.72
C ALA A 115 -10.84 20.05 -5.91
N ILE A 116 -10.01 19.08 -5.54
CA ILE A 116 -8.76 19.31 -4.85
C ILE A 116 -7.84 20.08 -5.81
N VAL A 117 -7.51 21.32 -5.46
CA VAL A 117 -6.61 22.17 -6.25
C VAL A 117 -5.22 21.51 -6.25
N ARG A 118 -4.73 21.21 -7.44
CA ARG A 118 -3.51 20.44 -7.65
C ARG A 118 -2.27 21.32 -7.52
N PRO A 119 -1.25 20.91 -6.74
CA PRO A 119 0.07 21.54 -6.81
C PRO A 119 0.79 21.10 -8.10
N ALA A 120 1.55 22.02 -8.69
CA ALA A 120 2.43 21.70 -9.83
C ALA A 120 3.46 20.64 -9.39
N GLY A 121 3.44 19.46 -10.03
CA GLY A 121 4.38 18.36 -9.75
C GLY A 121 3.77 17.08 -9.16
N ALA A 122 2.43 16.97 -9.00
CA ALA A 122 1.80 15.68 -8.73
C ALA A 122 1.95 14.73 -9.95
N PRO A 123 2.32 13.44 -9.77
CA PRO A 123 2.37 12.47 -10.85
C PRO A 123 1.02 12.42 -11.59
N ASP A 124 1.04 12.22 -12.91
CA ASP A 124 -0.19 12.12 -13.72
C ASP A 124 -1.16 11.09 -13.15
N ASP A 125 -0.65 9.99 -12.61
CA ASP A 125 -1.43 8.91 -12.01
C ASP A 125 -2.34 9.38 -10.87
N ALA A 126 -1.87 10.35 -10.06
CA ALA A 126 -2.65 10.91 -8.98
C ALA A 126 -3.91 11.65 -9.46
N ALA A 127 -3.87 12.23 -10.67
CA ALA A 127 -5.01 12.90 -11.27
C ALA A 127 -6.17 11.94 -11.63
N HIS A 128 -5.90 10.64 -11.60
CA HIS A 128 -6.85 9.59 -11.93
C HIS A 128 -7.21 8.71 -10.73
N PHE A 129 -6.94 9.17 -9.51
CA PHE A 129 -7.36 8.46 -8.32
C PHE A 129 -8.87 8.59 -8.10
N ALA A 130 -9.58 7.45 -8.06
CA ALA A 130 -11.00 7.38 -7.73
C ALA A 130 -11.22 6.61 -6.42
N LEU A 131 -11.46 7.37 -5.34
CA LEU A 131 -11.61 6.83 -3.98
C LEU A 131 -12.63 5.67 -3.92
N PRO A 132 -12.28 4.51 -3.34
CA PRO A 132 -13.22 3.42 -3.17
C PRO A 132 -14.27 3.73 -2.10
N PRO A 133 -15.55 3.34 -2.29
CA PRO A 133 -16.58 3.51 -1.28
C PRO A 133 -16.29 2.64 -0.05
N SER A 134 -16.78 3.08 1.12
CA SER A 134 -16.71 2.33 2.37
C SER A 134 -17.24 0.90 2.20
N THR A 135 -16.55 -0.09 2.77
CA THR A 135 -16.92 -1.50 2.71
C THR A 135 -16.29 -2.28 3.86
N ALA A 136 -16.98 -3.35 4.30
CA ALA A 136 -16.41 -4.37 5.17
C ALA A 136 -16.31 -5.68 4.39
N LEU A 137 -15.13 -6.28 4.38
CA LEU A 137 -14.79 -7.47 3.60
C LEU A 137 -14.30 -8.58 4.52
N ARG A 138 -14.60 -9.81 4.14
CA ARG A 138 -14.08 -11.03 4.77
C ARG A 138 -13.18 -11.78 3.80
N TYR A 139 -12.13 -12.39 4.34
CA TYR A 139 -11.13 -13.15 3.60
C TYR A 139 -10.90 -14.51 4.24
N ASP A 140 -10.76 -15.54 3.42
CA ASP A 140 -10.15 -16.80 3.86
C ASP A 140 -8.64 -16.58 4.00
N THR A 141 -8.09 -16.88 5.19
CA THR A 141 -6.65 -16.76 5.46
C THR A 141 -5.98 -18.12 5.29
N TYR A 142 -4.84 -18.15 4.59
CA TYR A 142 -4.01 -19.35 4.44
C TYR A 142 -2.58 -19.09 4.91
N VAL A 143 -1.98 -20.10 5.54
CA VAL A 143 -0.55 -20.13 5.87
C VAL A 143 0.04 -21.41 5.30
N ASN A 144 0.99 -21.27 4.37
CA ASN A 144 1.55 -22.40 3.62
C ASN A 144 0.44 -23.31 3.02
N GLY A 145 -0.62 -22.70 2.47
CA GLY A 145 -1.77 -23.41 1.89
C GLY A 145 -2.77 -24.00 2.90
N ILE A 146 -2.50 -23.92 4.21
CA ILE A 146 -3.43 -24.40 5.24
C ILE A 146 -4.39 -23.27 5.61
N ARG A 147 -5.70 -23.52 5.53
CA ARG A 147 -6.74 -22.54 5.89
C ARG A 147 -6.76 -22.28 7.42
N ASN A 148 -6.90 -21.01 7.79
CA ASN A 148 -6.96 -20.51 9.15
C ASN A 148 -8.27 -19.73 9.38
N GLN A 149 -8.38 -19.04 10.53
CA GLN A 149 -9.51 -18.15 10.79
C GLN A 149 -9.61 -17.07 9.72
N ASN A 150 -10.84 -16.67 9.40
CA ASN A 150 -11.08 -15.64 8.41
C ASN A 150 -10.46 -14.31 8.86
N GLY A 151 -9.84 -13.63 7.90
CA GLY A 151 -9.43 -12.24 8.06
C GLY A 151 -10.59 -11.29 7.76
N THR A 152 -10.47 -10.07 8.26
CA THR A 152 -11.39 -8.96 7.95
C THR A 152 -10.60 -7.77 7.43
N LEU A 153 -11.22 -7.02 6.51
CA LEU A 153 -10.74 -5.72 6.04
C LEU A 153 -11.94 -4.76 6.12
N ARG A 154 -11.86 -3.78 7.01
CA ARG A 154 -12.83 -2.69 7.13
C ARG A 154 -12.21 -1.44 6.52
N TRP A 155 -12.87 -0.91 5.49
CA TRP A 155 -12.51 0.33 4.83
C TRP A 155 -13.64 1.34 5.02
N THR A 156 -13.31 2.51 5.55
CA THR A 156 -14.28 3.58 5.81
C THR A 156 -13.74 4.91 5.33
N THR A 157 -14.60 5.73 4.75
CA THR A 157 -14.27 7.09 4.31
C THR A 157 -15.51 7.97 4.25
N ASP A 158 -15.33 9.26 4.50
CA ASP A 158 -16.33 10.32 4.28
C ASP A 158 -16.03 11.16 3.01
N GLY A 159 -15.05 10.73 2.20
CA GLY A 159 -14.56 11.45 1.03
C GLY A 159 -13.38 12.38 1.30
N LYS A 160 -13.08 12.72 2.56
CA LYS A 160 -11.95 13.58 2.96
C LYS A 160 -10.97 12.85 3.86
N GLN A 161 -11.47 12.00 4.74
CA GLN A 161 -10.71 11.16 5.66
C GLN A 161 -10.97 9.69 5.38
N TYR A 162 -10.04 8.85 5.77
CA TYR A 162 -10.19 7.41 5.69
C TYR A 162 -9.68 6.71 6.94
N ALA A 163 -10.27 5.56 7.22
CA ALA A 163 -9.73 4.58 8.14
C ALA A 163 -9.83 3.19 7.53
N MET A 164 -8.73 2.44 7.67
CA MET A 164 -8.61 1.07 7.24
C MET A 164 -8.14 0.20 8.39
N GLU A 165 -8.80 -0.93 8.60
CA GLU A 165 -8.43 -1.93 9.59
C GLU A 165 -8.42 -3.31 8.94
N VAL A 166 -7.30 -4.03 9.10
CA VAL A 166 -7.14 -5.42 8.69
C VAL A 166 -6.82 -6.26 9.89
N GLU A 167 -7.56 -7.33 10.11
CA GLU A 167 -7.33 -8.24 11.22
C GLU A 167 -7.45 -9.70 10.81
N THR A 168 -6.50 -10.53 11.24
CA THR A 168 -6.57 -11.99 11.18
C THR A 168 -5.86 -12.59 12.41
N SER A 169 -6.29 -13.77 12.83
CA SER A 169 -5.66 -14.51 13.92
C SER A 169 -5.21 -15.87 13.41
N ILE A 170 -3.91 -16.14 13.56
CA ILE A 170 -3.30 -17.36 13.06
C ILE A 170 -2.91 -18.21 14.28
N PRO A 171 -3.42 -19.45 14.40
CA PRO A 171 -3.01 -20.39 15.43
C PRO A 171 -1.49 -20.46 15.58
N PHE A 172 -1.02 -20.43 16.83
CA PHE A 172 0.39 -20.44 17.23
C PHE A 172 1.25 -19.22 16.82
N LEU A 173 0.96 -18.56 15.70
CA LEU A 173 1.66 -17.35 15.23
C LEU A 173 1.16 -16.08 15.93
N GLY A 174 -0.12 -16.02 16.31
CA GLY A 174 -0.73 -14.92 17.04
C GLY A 174 -1.62 -14.00 16.18
N ARG A 175 -1.97 -12.84 16.73
CA ARG A 175 -2.82 -11.83 16.08
C ARG A 175 -2.02 -11.01 15.08
N TYR A 176 -2.59 -10.78 13.92
CA TYR A 176 -2.10 -9.83 12.92
C TYR A 176 -3.16 -8.76 12.76
N ALA A 177 -2.84 -7.55 13.19
CA ALA A 177 -3.75 -6.42 13.12
C ALA A 177 -3.00 -5.23 12.52
N PHE A 178 -3.58 -4.58 11.54
CA PHE A 178 -3.01 -3.45 10.82
C PHE A 178 -4.05 -2.37 10.71
N GLN A 179 -3.68 -1.15 11.07
CA GLN A 179 -4.56 0.00 11.03
C GLN A 179 -3.84 1.14 10.30
N SER A 180 -4.52 1.77 9.35
CA SER A 180 -4.07 2.97 8.66
C SER A 180 -5.18 3.99 8.67
N THR A 181 -4.87 5.20 9.11
CA THR A 181 -5.78 6.35 9.10
C THR A 181 -5.12 7.53 8.44
N GLY A 182 -5.90 8.33 7.72
CA GLY A 182 -5.39 9.52 7.07
C GLY A 182 -6.46 10.34 6.39
N HIS A 183 -6.02 11.17 5.45
CA HIS A 183 -6.87 12.01 4.63
C HIS A 183 -6.65 11.77 3.14
N ILE A 184 -7.48 12.41 2.33
CA ILE A 184 -7.40 12.38 0.86
C ILE A 184 -6.81 13.70 0.40
N ASP A 185 -5.75 13.65 -0.39
CA ASP A 185 -5.10 14.82 -0.97
C ASP A 185 -4.98 14.70 -2.50
N ALA A 186 -4.23 15.61 -3.12
CA ALA A 186 -4.03 15.63 -4.56
C ALA A 186 -3.28 14.40 -5.11
N TYR A 187 -2.70 13.56 -4.24
CA TYR A 187 -1.98 12.33 -4.55
C TYR A 187 -2.81 11.06 -4.29
N GLY A 188 -4.02 11.20 -3.74
CA GLY A 188 -4.89 10.09 -3.33
C GLY A 188 -4.88 9.93 -1.81
N LEU A 189 -4.59 8.73 -1.31
CA LEU A 189 -4.49 8.49 0.13
C LEU A 189 -3.24 9.17 0.69
N ALA A 190 -3.40 9.91 1.79
CA ALA A 190 -2.33 10.53 2.55
C ALA A 190 -2.40 10.03 3.99
N PRO A 191 -1.62 8.99 4.35
CA PRO A 191 -1.60 8.46 5.71
C PRO A 191 -1.14 9.52 6.71
N ASP A 192 -1.77 9.48 7.89
CA ASP A 192 -1.39 10.26 9.07
C ASP A 192 -0.82 9.34 10.17
N ARG A 193 -1.34 8.10 10.26
CA ARG A 193 -0.90 7.11 11.23
C ARG A 193 -1.06 5.68 10.70
N TYR A 194 -0.02 4.87 10.88
CA TYR A 194 -0.04 3.44 10.64
C TYR A 194 0.36 2.69 11.91
N THR A 195 -0.41 1.67 12.30
CA THR A 195 -0.12 0.81 13.45
C THR A 195 -0.19 -0.66 13.04
N GLU A 196 0.76 -1.48 13.50
CA GLU A 196 0.75 -2.93 13.26
C GLU A 196 1.01 -3.73 14.53
N ILE A 197 0.34 -4.88 14.62
CA ILE A 197 0.61 -5.99 15.52
C ILE A 197 0.92 -7.19 14.64
N ARG A 198 2.07 -7.83 14.84
CA ARG A 198 2.52 -8.96 14.02
C ARG A 198 2.85 -10.18 14.88
N GLY A 199 1.86 -11.05 15.04
CA GLY A 199 1.96 -12.27 15.81
C GLY A 199 2.17 -11.97 17.29
N ARG A 200 3.32 -12.39 17.83
CA ARG A 200 3.71 -12.16 19.23
C ARG A 200 4.47 -10.84 19.46
N ARG A 201 4.74 -10.08 18.40
CA ARG A 201 5.41 -8.78 18.52
C ARG A 201 4.43 -7.76 19.08
N GLY A 202 4.89 -6.95 20.03
CA GLY A 202 4.12 -5.79 20.51
C GLY A 202 3.77 -4.82 19.38
N PRO A 203 2.77 -3.94 19.61
CA PRO A 203 2.34 -2.96 18.62
C PRO A 203 3.48 -2.02 18.24
N ALA A 204 3.53 -1.63 16.97
CA ALA A 204 4.47 -0.65 16.45
C ALA A 204 3.73 0.35 15.56
N THR A 205 4.21 1.59 15.50
CA THR A 205 3.53 2.70 14.82
C THR A 205 4.51 3.52 13.97
N ALA A 206 4.03 3.98 12.82
CA ALA A 206 4.60 5.08 12.06
C ALA A 206 3.63 6.27 12.07
N THR A 207 4.13 7.47 12.36
CA THR A 207 3.32 8.71 12.42
C THR A 207 3.81 9.70 11.38
N PHE A 208 2.93 10.18 10.51
CA PHE A 208 3.26 11.07 9.41
C PHE A 208 3.01 12.52 9.85
N GLU A 209 4.07 13.21 10.28
CA GLU A 209 3.98 14.57 10.79
C GLU A 209 4.16 15.58 9.64
N ARG A 210 3.07 16.27 9.26
CA ARG A 210 3.05 17.24 8.15
C ARG A 210 3.10 18.67 8.70
N GLY A 211 4.23 19.35 8.56
CA GLY A 211 4.40 20.75 8.94
C GLY A 211 4.32 21.06 10.43
N THR A 212 4.20 20.04 11.29
CA THR A 212 4.02 20.20 12.75
C THR A 212 5.34 20.20 13.52
N ARG A 213 6.47 19.88 12.88
CA ARG A 213 7.78 19.93 13.54
C ARG A 213 8.34 21.34 13.62
N PRO A 214 9.25 21.60 14.59
CA PRO A 214 10.04 22.83 14.61
C PRO A 214 10.64 23.14 13.22
N GLY A 215 10.50 24.40 12.80
CA GLY A 215 10.92 24.84 11.46
C GLY A 215 9.95 24.50 10.32
N GLY A 216 8.72 24.04 10.60
CA GLY A 216 7.70 23.75 9.59
C GLY A 216 8.03 22.52 8.73
N THR A 217 8.94 21.67 9.18
CA THR A 217 9.38 20.47 8.45
C THR A 217 8.35 19.35 8.57
N SER A 218 8.37 18.43 7.60
CA SER A 218 7.53 17.24 7.60
C SER A 218 8.40 15.99 7.65
N ALA A 219 8.09 15.03 8.52
CA ALA A 219 8.73 13.72 8.46
C ALA A 219 7.88 12.62 9.11
N VAL A 220 8.23 11.37 8.83
CA VAL A 220 7.60 10.20 9.44
C VAL A 220 8.44 9.73 10.62
N THR A 221 7.81 9.49 11.78
CA THR A 221 8.47 9.00 13.01
C THR A 221 8.08 7.56 13.33
N PHE A 222 9.00 6.81 13.92
CA PHE A 222 8.84 5.37 14.15
C PHE A 222 8.90 5.01 15.63
N SER A 223 7.88 4.33 16.14
CA SER A 223 7.86 3.90 17.55
C SER A 223 8.85 2.76 17.84
N ARG A 224 9.29 2.03 16.81
CA ARG A 224 10.03 0.78 16.99
C ARG A 224 11.52 0.95 17.21
N ASN A 225 12.11 1.96 16.56
CA ASN A 225 13.52 2.30 16.66
C ASN A 225 13.75 3.77 17.06
N GLY A 226 12.69 4.58 17.22
CA GLY A 226 12.78 6.01 17.51
C GLY A 226 13.30 6.85 16.34
N GLY A 227 13.47 6.26 15.15
CA GLY A 227 14.00 6.95 13.98
C GLY A 227 12.97 7.85 13.29
N SER A 228 13.43 8.60 12.29
CA SER A 228 12.56 9.35 11.39
C SER A 228 13.13 9.45 9.97
N VAL A 229 12.25 9.68 8.99
CA VAL A 229 12.60 9.91 7.58
C VAL A 229 11.79 11.07 7.01
N PRO A 230 12.35 11.91 6.10
CA PRO A 230 11.61 13.01 5.48
C PRO A 230 10.27 12.57 4.88
N LEU A 231 9.22 13.35 5.09
CA LEU A 231 7.88 13.08 4.57
C LEU A 231 7.70 13.84 3.27
N THR A 232 7.56 13.11 2.17
CA THR A 232 7.25 13.65 0.85
C THR A 232 5.78 13.40 0.49
N PRO A 233 5.19 14.21 -0.41
CA PRO A 233 3.84 13.97 -0.89
C PRO A 233 3.68 12.59 -1.54
N GLY A 234 2.52 11.96 -1.37
CA GLY A 234 2.21 10.64 -1.93
C GLY A 234 2.83 9.44 -1.22
N MET A 235 3.63 9.63 -0.15
CA MET A 235 4.10 8.51 0.68
C MET A 235 2.91 7.72 1.25
N GLN A 236 2.98 6.40 1.14
CA GLN A 236 1.98 5.45 1.63
C GLN A 236 2.56 4.65 2.79
N ASP A 237 1.71 4.01 3.59
CA ASP A 237 2.11 2.91 4.46
C ASP A 237 1.91 1.56 3.77
N ARG A 238 2.38 0.49 4.42
CA ARG A 238 2.38 -0.88 3.88
C ARG A 238 1.02 -1.45 3.53
N PHE A 239 -0.06 -0.91 4.10
CA PHE A 239 -1.41 -1.34 3.79
C PHE A 239 -2.14 -0.31 2.93
N SER A 240 -2.00 0.98 3.19
CA SER A 240 -2.69 2.02 2.39
C SER A 240 -2.28 1.95 0.93
N VAL A 241 -1.06 1.51 0.60
CA VAL A 241 -0.63 1.29 -0.79
C VAL A 241 -1.57 0.36 -1.58
N PHE A 242 -2.18 -0.66 -0.96
CA PHE A 242 -3.15 -1.51 -1.65
C PHE A 242 -4.43 -0.75 -1.98
N MET A 243 -4.94 0.05 -1.05
CA MET A 243 -6.13 0.88 -1.29
C MET A 243 -5.85 2.05 -2.24
N GLN A 244 -4.61 2.55 -2.25
CA GLN A 244 -4.13 3.50 -3.25
C GLN A 244 -4.19 2.87 -4.65
N MET A 245 -3.67 1.65 -4.82
CA MET A 245 -3.78 0.90 -6.07
C MET A 245 -5.25 0.67 -6.48
N VAL A 246 -6.12 0.29 -5.54
CA VAL A 246 -7.57 0.17 -5.80
C VAL A 246 -8.12 1.46 -6.39
N GLY A 247 -7.82 2.62 -5.80
CA GLY A 247 -8.31 3.90 -6.30
C GLY A 247 -7.73 4.30 -7.66
N LEU A 248 -6.46 3.99 -7.93
CA LEU A 248 -5.83 4.23 -9.24
C LEU A 248 -6.46 3.39 -10.34
N LEU A 249 -6.71 2.09 -10.10
CA LEU A 249 -7.38 1.23 -11.07
C LEU A 249 -8.85 1.64 -11.27
N ARG A 250 -9.53 2.08 -10.22
CA ARG A 250 -10.92 2.57 -10.33
C ARG A 250 -11.04 3.80 -11.22
N GLY A 251 -10.06 4.71 -11.21
CA GLY A 251 -10.15 5.94 -11.99
C GLY A 251 -9.45 5.89 -13.35
N ALA A 252 -8.47 5.00 -13.55
CA ALA A 252 -7.84 4.79 -14.86
C ALA A 252 -7.19 3.41 -15.03
N ALA A 253 -7.96 2.32 -14.93
CA ALA A 253 -7.46 0.96 -15.15
C ALA A 253 -6.67 0.79 -16.46
N GLN A 254 -7.08 1.43 -17.56
CA GLN A 254 -6.44 1.34 -18.87
C GLN A 254 -4.97 1.80 -18.88
N ARG A 255 -4.51 2.58 -17.89
CA ARG A 255 -3.10 2.97 -17.75
C ARG A 255 -2.19 1.84 -17.28
N TYR A 256 -2.77 0.82 -16.66
CA TYR A 256 -2.04 -0.29 -16.04
C TYR A 256 -2.52 -1.61 -16.64
N ALA A 257 -2.49 -1.68 -17.96
CA ALA A 257 -3.07 -2.77 -18.76
C ALA A 257 -2.04 -3.49 -19.61
N THR A 258 -0.79 -3.01 -19.69
CA THR A 258 0.27 -3.66 -20.45
C THR A 258 1.19 -4.42 -19.49
N PRO A 259 1.36 -5.74 -19.64
CA PRO A 259 2.31 -6.49 -18.84
C PRO A 259 3.69 -5.83 -18.85
N GLY A 260 4.25 -5.61 -17.66
CA GLY A 260 5.49 -4.87 -17.49
C GLY A 260 5.30 -3.45 -16.94
N ASP A 261 4.12 -2.84 -17.10
CA ASP A 261 3.78 -1.52 -16.53
C ASP A 261 4.08 -1.49 -15.04
N THR A 262 4.74 -0.43 -14.55
CA THR A 262 5.11 -0.31 -13.14
C THR A 262 4.51 0.92 -12.48
N LEU A 263 3.95 0.74 -11.29
CA LEU A 263 3.52 1.79 -10.39
C LEU A 263 4.59 2.03 -9.30
N PRO A 264 5.20 3.23 -9.23
CA PRO A 264 6.15 3.57 -8.18
C PRO A 264 5.42 4.05 -6.92
N PHE A 265 5.90 3.63 -5.75
CA PHE A 265 5.41 4.14 -4.46
C PHE A 265 6.57 4.35 -3.49
N GLN A 266 6.46 5.34 -2.61
CA GLN A 266 7.27 5.43 -1.39
C GLN A 266 6.48 4.83 -0.25
N VAL A 267 6.91 3.69 0.28
CA VAL A 267 6.17 2.93 1.29
C VAL A 267 6.90 2.93 2.62
N VAL A 268 6.18 3.33 3.66
CA VAL A 268 6.63 3.43 5.04
C VAL A 268 6.24 2.18 5.82
N ASP A 269 7.18 1.63 6.58
CA ASP A 269 6.92 0.61 7.60
C ASP A 269 7.10 1.16 9.04
N THR A 270 7.22 0.29 10.04
CA THR A 270 7.39 0.76 11.43
C THR A 270 8.81 1.11 11.84
N ARG A 271 9.76 1.15 10.90
CA ARG A 271 11.19 1.41 11.12
C ARG A 271 11.83 2.29 10.06
N ASP A 272 11.38 2.21 8.81
CA ASP A 272 11.94 2.94 7.68
C ASP A 272 10.89 3.25 6.60
N ALA A 273 11.36 3.87 5.51
CA ALA A 273 10.61 4.05 4.29
C ALA A 273 11.46 3.62 3.10
N GLU A 274 10.84 2.96 2.13
CA GLU A 274 11.53 2.44 0.96
C GLU A 274 10.73 2.72 -0.32
N ALA A 275 11.45 3.04 -1.39
CA ALA A 275 10.89 3.12 -2.72
C ALA A 275 10.59 1.71 -3.24
N ILE A 276 9.34 1.46 -3.65
CA ILE A 276 8.92 0.21 -4.25
C ILE A 276 8.39 0.45 -5.65
N ARG A 277 8.46 -0.58 -6.49
CA ARG A 277 7.77 -0.63 -7.78
C ARG A 277 6.86 -1.84 -7.78
N VAL A 278 5.62 -1.64 -8.17
CA VAL A 278 4.62 -2.70 -8.32
C VAL A 278 4.36 -2.87 -9.80
N GLN A 279 4.65 -4.04 -10.35
CA GLN A 279 4.53 -4.35 -11.76
C GLN A 279 3.22 -5.07 -12.05
N PHE A 280 2.52 -4.65 -13.10
CA PHE A 280 1.42 -5.42 -13.67
C PHE A 280 1.97 -6.62 -14.44
N VAL A 281 1.54 -7.82 -14.09
CA VAL A 281 2.00 -9.08 -14.69
C VAL A 281 1.05 -9.56 -15.78
N GLY A 282 -0.25 -9.40 -15.58
CA GLY A 282 -1.27 -9.87 -16.51
C GLY A 282 -2.60 -10.11 -15.82
N GLU A 283 -3.58 -10.59 -16.58
CA GLU A 283 -4.89 -10.99 -16.05
C GLU A 283 -4.92 -12.48 -15.73
N GLU A 284 -5.51 -12.83 -14.59
CA GLU A 284 -5.62 -14.19 -14.09
C GLU A 284 -7.04 -14.48 -13.58
N SER A 285 -7.51 -15.70 -13.81
CA SER A 285 -8.72 -16.22 -13.15
C SER A 285 -8.37 -16.62 -11.71
N VAL A 286 -8.92 -15.93 -10.73
CA VAL A 286 -8.70 -16.21 -9.30
C VAL A 286 -9.91 -16.92 -8.72
N ALA A 287 -9.67 -18.09 -8.14
CA ALA A 287 -10.68 -18.81 -7.36
C ALA A 287 -10.92 -18.09 -6.03
N VAL A 288 -12.18 -17.78 -5.75
CA VAL A 288 -12.65 -17.14 -4.51
C VAL A 288 -13.66 -18.04 -3.79
N ALA A 289 -14.05 -17.68 -2.57
CA ALA A 289 -14.95 -18.54 -1.78
C ALA A 289 -16.27 -18.85 -2.50
N GLY A 290 -16.83 -20.02 -2.20
CA GLY A 290 -18.07 -20.50 -2.80
C GLY A 290 -17.92 -21.07 -4.21
N GLY A 291 -16.71 -21.45 -4.62
CA GLY A 291 -16.44 -22.09 -5.92
C GLY A 291 -16.53 -21.13 -7.11
N ARG A 292 -16.50 -19.82 -6.86
CA ARG A 292 -16.56 -18.78 -7.88
C ARG A 292 -15.16 -18.46 -8.38
N ASN A 293 -15.05 -18.04 -9.64
CA ASN A 293 -13.84 -17.46 -10.21
C ASN A 293 -14.11 -16.00 -10.57
N VAL A 294 -13.12 -15.14 -10.36
CA VAL A 294 -13.13 -13.74 -10.80
C VAL A 294 -11.91 -13.45 -11.65
N GLN A 295 -12.08 -12.73 -12.75
CA GLN A 295 -10.95 -12.19 -13.50
C GLN A 295 -10.34 -11.05 -12.70
N ALA A 296 -9.03 -11.13 -12.48
CA ALA A 296 -8.29 -10.15 -11.70
C ALA A 296 -6.98 -9.79 -12.39
N ARG A 297 -6.56 -8.54 -12.23
CA ARG A 297 -5.24 -8.07 -12.62
C ARG A 297 -4.23 -8.42 -11.54
N HIS A 298 -3.21 -9.18 -11.93
CA HIS A 298 -2.14 -9.60 -11.05
C HIS A 298 -1.01 -8.56 -11.06
N PHE A 299 -0.65 -8.12 -9.86
CA PHE A 299 0.47 -7.22 -9.62
C PHE A 299 1.48 -7.85 -8.67
N VAL A 300 2.76 -7.62 -8.95
CA VAL A 300 3.88 -8.11 -8.14
C VAL A 300 4.78 -6.96 -7.75
N ARG A 301 5.14 -6.88 -6.47
CA ARG A 301 6.16 -5.95 -6.00
C ARG A 301 7.54 -6.43 -6.46
N LEU A 302 8.22 -5.60 -7.25
CA LEU A 302 9.59 -5.86 -7.66
C LEU A 302 10.56 -5.83 -6.46
N PRO A 303 11.65 -6.62 -6.47
CA PRO A 303 12.69 -6.55 -5.46
C PRO A 303 13.24 -5.12 -5.34
N ARG A 304 13.39 -4.65 -4.10
CA ARG A 304 13.88 -3.28 -3.81
C ARG A 304 15.40 -3.19 -3.95
N HIS A 305 16.08 -4.30 -3.67
CA HIS A 305 17.53 -4.46 -3.68
C HIS A 305 17.86 -5.94 -3.96
N ALA A 306 19.12 -6.26 -4.27
CA ALA A 306 19.53 -7.57 -4.79
C ALA A 306 19.22 -8.75 -3.84
N ASP A 307 19.20 -8.52 -2.53
CA ASP A 307 18.90 -9.50 -1.48
C ASP A 307 17.45 -9.47 -0.98
N ASP A 308 16.58 -8.64 -1.58
CA ASP A 308 15.15 -8.60 -1.26
C ASP A 308 14.44 -9.87 -1.77
N ARG A 309 14.42 -10.89 -0.92
CA ARG A 309 13.77 -12.18 -1.18
C ARG A 309 12.28 -12.21 -0.85
N ARG A 310 11.70 -11.12 -0.35
CA ARG A 310 10.27 -11.08 -0.02
C ARG A 310 9.45 -10.84 -1.28
N VAL A 311 8.52 -11.74 -1.57
CA VAL A 311 7.58 -11.60 -2.69
C VAL A 311 6.23 -11.14 -2.14
N VAL A 312 5.66 -10.09 -2.74
CA VAL A 312 4.34 -9.56 -2.40
C VAL A 312 3.55 -9.43 -3.69
N GLU A 313 2.37 -10.03 -3.70
CA GLU A 313 1.51 -10.16 -4.87
C GLU A 313 0.08 -9.78 -4.50
N VAL A 314 -0.61 -9.11 -5.41
CA VAL A 314 -2.01 -8.72 -5.23
C VAL A 314 -2.77 -8.91 -6.55
N TRP A 315 -3.97 -9.45 -6.45
CA TRP A 315 -4.90 -9.63 -7.56
C TRP A 315 -6.09 -8.71 -7.34
N LEU A 316 -6.27 -7.72 -8.20
CA LEU A 316 -7.35 -6.74 -8.11
C LEU A 316 -8.41 -7.04 -9.17
N ALA A 317 -9.67 -7.25 -8.75
CA ALA A 317 -10.74 -7.66 -9.65
C ALA A 317 -11.76 -6.54 -9.88
N GLU A 318 -12.00 -6.16 -11.14
CA GLU A 318 -12.98 -5.13 -11.50
C GLU A 318 -14.39 -5.48 -11.02
N SER A 319 -14.78 -6.75 -11.15
CA SER A 319 -16.08 -7.26 -10.66
C SER A 319 -16.28 -7.12 -9.15
N LEU A 320 -15.21 -6.90 -8.38
CA LEU A 320 -15.24 -6.61 -6.94
C LEU A 320 -15.03 -5.11 -6.65
N GLY A 321 -15.15 -4.24 -7.66
CA GLY A 321 -14.87 -2.81 -7.56
C GLY A 321 -13.39 -2.48 -7.49
N TRP A 322 -12.55 -3.35 -8.07
CA TRP A 322 -11.08 -3.38 -7.97
C TRP A 322 -10.52 -3.78 -6.61
N MET A 323 -11.37 -4.22 -5.67
CA MET A 323 -10.89 -4.73 -4.38
C MET A 323 -10.00 -5.97 -4.56
N PRO A 324 -9.08 -6.23 -3.61
CA PRO A 324 -8.22 -7.40 -3.68
C PRO A 324 -9.03 -8.69 -3.63
N ALA A 325 -8.99 -9.47 -4.72
CA ALA A 325 -9.51 -10.82 -4.81
C ALA A 325 -8.57 -11.82 -4.11
N ARG A 326 -7.26 -11.57 -4.20
CA ARG A 326 -6.22 -12.33 -3.51
C ARG A 326 -5.08 -11.39 -3.10
N LEU A 327 -4.48 -11.61 -1.94
CA LEU A 327 -3.15 -11.10 -1.57
C LEU A 327 -2.28 -12.28 -1.18
N ARG A 328 -1.02 -12.27 -1.59
CA ARG A 328 -0.04 -13.29 -1.23
C ARG A 328 1.28 -12.65 -0.85
N GLN A 329 1.83 -13.07 0.29
CA GLN A 329 3.15 -12.65 0.74
C GLN A 329 3.98 -13.89 1.06
N THR A 330 5.12 -14.00 0.41
CA THR A 330 6.13 -15.03 0.69
C THR A 330 7.32 -14.37 1.37
N GLU A 331 7.56 -14.73 2.63
CA GLU A 331 8.70 -14.23 3.42
C GLU A 331 10.01 -14.90 2.97
N PRO A 332 11.19 -14.29 3.25
CA PRO A 332 12.50 -14.84 2.86
C PRO A 332 12.80 -16.25 3.39
N ASN A 333 12.11 -16.69 4.45
CA ASN A 333 12.22 -18.03 5.01
C ASN A 333 11.27 -19.05 4.35
N GLY A 334 10.54 -18.64 3.30
CA GLY A 334 9.55 -19.46 2.59
C GLY A 334 8.16 -19.49 3.24
N LEU A 335 7.97 -18.86 4.41
CA LEU A 335 6.65 -18.76 5.04
C LEU A 335 5.73 -17.92 4.16
N GLN A 336 4.61 -18.51 3.76
CA GLN A 336 3.64 -17.88 2.88
C GLN A 336 2.36 -17.55 3.64
N PHE A 337 1.91 -16.31 3.52
CA PHE A 337 0.61 -15.84 3.95
C PHE A 337 -0.22 -15.51 2.73
N GLU A 338 -1.47 -15.95 2.71
CA GLU A 338 -2.39 -15.67 1.62
C GLU A 338 -3.78 -15.30 2.18
N LEU A 339 -4.40 -14.30 1.55
CA LEU A 339 -5.77 -13.87 1.81
C LEU A 339 -6.55 -14.02 0.50
N VAL A 340 -7.67 -14.74 0.54
CA VAL A 340 -8.55 -14.93 -0.62
C VAL A 340 -9.92 -14.36 -0.29
N TRP A 341 -10.47 -13.55 -1.19
CA TRP A 341 -11.75 -12.89 -0.98
C TRP A 341 -12.85 -13.91 -0.69
N GLN A 342 -13.63 -13.65 0.36
CA GLN A 342 -14.75 -14.48 0.76
C GLN A 342 -16.10 -13.83 0.45
N GLY A 343 -16.23 -12.54 0.77
CA GLY A 343 -17.50 -11.84 0.73
C GLY A 343 -17.44 -10.45 1.33
N ARG A 344 -18.55 -9.73 1.26
CA ARG A 344 -18.81 -8.58 2.12
C ARG A 344 -19.37 -9.07 3.45
N GLU A 345 -19.10 -8.34 4.53
CA GLU A 345 -19.66 -8.63 5.86
C GLU A 345 -21.16 -8.30 5.94
#